data_AF-A0A659R9E2-F1
#
_entry.id   AF-A0A659R9E2-F1
#
_cell.length_a   1.000
_cell.length_b   1.000
_cell.length_c   1.000
_cell.angle_alpha   90.00
_cell.angle_beta   90.00
_cell.angle_gamma   90.00
#
_symmetry.space_group_name_H-M   'P 1'
#
loop_
_entity.id
_entity.type
_entity.pdbx_description
1 polymer ?
#
loop_
_entity_poly.entity_id
_entity_poly.type
_entity_poly.pdbx_seq_one_letter_code
_entity_poly.pdbx_strand_id
1 'polypeptide(L)'
;GYVHEIDAFDFIDGFSDAILELKKMVYDLVVVTNQSGIARGKFTEAQFETLTEWMDWSLADRDVDLDGIYYCPHHPQGSIEEFRQVCDCRKPHPGMLISARDFLHIDMAASYMVGAKL
;
A
#
# COMPACT_ATOMS: atom_id res chain seq x y z
N GLY A 1 1.16 12.59 -6.75
CA GLY A 1 -0.25 13.03 -6.85
C GLY A 1 -1.08 12.32 -5.80
N TYR A 2 -2.39 12.44 -5.89
CA TYR A 2 -3.37 11.70 -5.08
C TYR A 2 -4.20 10.86 -6.06
N VAL A 3 -3.84 9.59 -6.24
CA VAL A 3 -4.59 8.67 -7.11
C VAL A 3 -5.69 8.04 -6.26
N HIS A 4 -6.94 8.23 -6.67
CA HIS A 4 -8.13 7.80 -5.92
C HIS A 4 -9.31 7.45 -6.85
N GLU A 5 -9.09 7.48 -8.16
CA GLU A 5 -10.05 7.11 -9.19
C GLU A 5 -9.40 6.03 -10.06
N ILE A 6 -10.19 5.02 -10.45
CA ILE A 6 -9.72 3.88 -11.26
C ILE A 6 -9.21 4.36 -12.62
N ASP A 7 -9.93 5.28 -13.27
CA ASP A 7 -9.57 5.81 -14.59
C ASP A 7 -8.27 6.64 -14.59
N ALA A 8 -7.78 7.01 -13.41
CA ALA A 8 -6.51 7.74 -13.23
C ALA A 8 -5.39 6.82 -12.70
N PHE A 9 -5.63 5.51 -12.60
CA PHE A 9 -4.66 4.54 -12.15
C PHE A 9 -4.07 3.79 -13.34
N ASP A 10 -2.73 3.82 -13.43
CA ASP A 10 -1.97 3.05 -14.39
C ASP A 10 -0.91 2.23 -13.67
N PHE A 11 -0.81 0.95 -14.03
CA PHE A 11 0.34 0.14 -13.67
C PHE A 11 1.55 0.59 -14.48
N ILE A 12 2.73 0.61 -13.85
CA ILE A 12 3.99 0.85 -14.57
C ILE A 12 4.22 -0.33 -15.51
N ASP A 13 4.69 -0.06 -16.73
CA ASP A 13 5.03 -1.10 -17.71
C ASP A 13 5.98 -2.15 -17.11
N GLY A 14 5.62 -3.43 -17.27
CA GLY A 14 6.37 -4.57 -16.74
C GLY A 14 6.23 -4.81 -15.24
N PHE A 15 5.45 -4.00 -14.51
CA PHE A 15 5.24 -4.20 -13.06
C PHE A 15 4.61 -5.55 -12.75
N SER A 16 3.52 -5.91 -13.45
CA SER A 16 2.78 -7.16 -13.22
C SER A 16 3.64 -8.39 -13.51
N ASP A 17 4.47 -8.36 -14.56
CA ASP A 17 5.38 -9.46 -14.88
C ASP A 17 6.46 -9.62 -13.80
N ALA A 18 7.02 -8.51 -13.32
CA ALA A 18 8.07 -8.53 -12.30
C ALA A 18 7.57 -9.10 -10.97
N ILE A 19 6.38 -8.72 -10.52
CA ILE A 19 5.81 -9.24 -9.26
C ILE A 19 5.33 -10.68 -9.40
N LEU A 20 4.86 -11.10 -10.58
CA LEU A 20 4.53 -12.50 -10.86
C LEU A 20 5.77 -13.40 -10.72
N GLU A 21 6.92 -12.98 -11.24
CA GLU A 21 8.18 -13.71 -11.05
C GLU A 21 8.56 -13.82 -9.57
N LEU A 22 8.35 -12.77 -8.76
CA LEU A 22 8.56 -12.83 -7.31
C LEU A 22 7.63 -13.82 -6.61
N LYS A 23 6.35 -13.89 -7.00
CA LYS A 23 5.43 -14.93 -6.48
C LYS A 23 5.90 -16.34 -6.83
N LYS A 24 6.38 -16.57 -8.07
CA LYS A 24 6.95 -17.87 -8.49
C LYS A 24 8.19 -18.26 -7.68
N MET A 25 8.94 -17.27 -7.19
CA MET A 25 10.08 -17.45 -6.29
C MET A 25 9.67 -17.62 -4.81
N VAL A 26 8.37 -17.68 -4.51
CA VAL A 26 7.81 -17.87 -3.17
C VAL A 26 8.11 -16.70 -2.22
N TYR A 27 8.09 -15.47 -2.75
CA TYR A 27 8.06 -14.27 -1.92
C TYR A 27 6.64 -13.88 -1.56
N ASP A 28 6.46 -13.42 -0.31
CA ASP A 28 5.28 -12.65 0.07
C ASP A 28 5.33 -11.26 -0.59
N LEU A 29 4.24 -10.86 -1.23
CA LEU A 29 4.06 -9.55 -1.84
C LEU A 29 3.19 -8.67 -0.95
N VAL A 30 3.83 -7.67 -0.32
CA VAL A 30 3.17 -6.74 0.59
C VAL A 30 3.25 -5.31 0.07
N VAL A 31 2.10 -4.63 0.04
CA VAL A 31 2.02 -3.19 -0.25
C VAL A 31 2.01 -2.43 1.07
N VAL A 32 2.91 -1.45 1.22
CA VAL A 32 2.89 -0.49 2.33
C VAL A 32 2.83 0.94 1.80
N THR A 33 1.76 1.69 2.08
CA THR A 33 1.52 3.00 1.44
C THR A 33 1.06 4.12 2.38
N ASN A 34 1.57 5.35 2.15
CA ASN A 34 1.13 6.54 2.88
C ASN A 34 -0.01 7.21 2.09
N GLN A 35 -1.24 7.21 2.64
CA GLN A 35 -2.43 7.78 2.00
C GLN A 35 -2.90 9.07 2.69
N SER A 36 -1.98 10.04 2.86
CA SER A 36 -2.32 11.33 3.49
C SER A 36 -3.36 12.16 2.75
N GLY A 37 -3.77 11.77 1.53
CA GLY A 37 -4.89 12.39 0.84
C GLY A 37 -6.18 12.31 1.67
N ILE A 38 -6.35 11.22 2.42
CA ILE A 38 -7.47 10.99 3.33
C ILE A 38 -7.47 12.06 4.43
N ALA A 39 -6.40 12.16 5.24
CA ALA A 39 -6.29 13.20 6.26
C ALA A 39 -6.38 14.64 5.71
N ARG A 40 -6.01 14.87 4.45
CA ARG A 40 -6.04 16.18 3.79
C ARG A 40 -7.37 16.47 3.06
N GLY A 41 -8.37 15.60 3.20
CA GLY A 41 -9.70 15.76 2.59
C GLY A 41 -9.68 15.79 1.06
N LYS A 42 -8.74 15.05 0.43
CA LYS A 42 -8.64 14.94 -1.04
C LYS A 42 -9.51 13.84 -1.60
N PHE A 43 -9.69 12.77 -0.84
CA PHE A 43 -10.57 11.65 -1.10
C PHE A 43 -10.91 10.98 0.23
N THR A 44 -11.98 10.19 0.28
CA THR A 44 -12.39 9.45 1.48
C THR A 44 -11.64 8.13 1.60
N GLU A 45 -11.61 7.55 2.80
CA GLU A 45 -11.07 6.20 3.00
C GLU A 45 -11.81 5.16 2.14
N ALA A 46 -13.14 5.24 2.04
CA ALA A 46 -13.93 4.37 1.16
C ALA A 46 -13.55 4.48 -0.33
N GLN A 47 -13.19 5.68 -0.83
CA GLN A 47 -12.68 5.83 -2.20
C GLN A 47 -11.33 5.13 -2.38
N PHE A 48 -10.45 5.23 -1.37
CA PHE A 48 -9.18 4.50 -1.37
C PHE A 48 -9.39 2.98 -1.33
N GLU A 49 -10.29 2.49 -0.49
CA GLU A 49 -10.62 1.07 -0.40
C GLU A 49 -11.17 0.56 -1.73
N THR A 50 -12.12 1.28 -2.35
CA THR A 50 -12.67 0.92 -3.66
C THR A 50 -11.58 0.81 -4.73
N LEU A 51 -10.67 1.78 -4.80
CA LEU A 51 -9.55 1.75 -5.74
C LEU A 51 -8.59 0.60 -5.44
N THR A 52 -8.32 0.35 -4.16
CA THR A 52 -7.38 -0.69 -3.70
C THR A 52 -7.93 -2.09 -3.98
N GLU A 53 -9.21 -2.32 -3.74
CA GLU A 53 -9.89 -3.56 -4.11
C GLU A 53 -9.83 -3.77 -5.61
N TRP A 54 -10.16 -2.77 -6.42
CA TRP A 54 -10.05 -2.88 -7.87
C TRP A 54 -8.61 -3.20 -8.33
N MET A 55 -7.61 -2.57 -7.72
CA MET A 55 -6.19 -2.84 -8.01
C MET A 55 -5.83 -4.29 -7.66
N ASP A 56 -6.26 -4.78 -6.51
CA ASP A 56 -6.01 -6.15 -6.05
C ASP A 56 -6.66 -7.17 -7.00
N TRP A 57 -7.94 -6.98 -7.34
CA TRP A 57 -8.63 -7.80 -8.35
C TRP A 57 -7.94 -7.77 -9.71
N SER A 58 -7.44 -6.62 -10.13
CA SER A 58 -6.71 -6.46 -11.40
C SER A 58 -5.36 -7.19 -11.41
N LEU A 59 -4.75 -7.40 -10.25
CA LEU A 59 -3.53 -8.21 -10.11
C LEU A 59 -3.87 -9.70 -10.04
N ALA A 60 -4.94 -10.06 -9.32
CA ALA A 60 -5.41 -11.44 -9.22
C ALA A 60 -5.81 -12.02 -10.60
N ASP A 61 -6.42 -11.23 -11.49
CA ASP A 61 -6.72 -11.61 -12.88
C ASP A 61 -5.46 -11.94 -13.71
N ARG A 62 -4.28 -11.58 -13.19
CA ARG A 62 -2.96 -11.83 -13.78
C ARG A 62 -2.14 -12.84 -12.98
N ASP A 63 -2.80 -13.66 -12.16
CA ASP A 63 -2.21 -14.67 -11.28
C ASP A 63 -1.27 -14.08 -10.21
N VAL A 64 -1.51 -12.84 -9.79
CA VAL A 64 -0.76 -12.17 -8.73
C VAL A 64 -1.67 -11.87 -7.54
N ASP A 65 -1.54 -12.68 -6.49
CA ASP A 65 -2.18 -12.44 -5.20
C ASP A 65 -1.26 -11.67 -4.26
N LEU A 66 -1.72 -10.52 -3.77
CA LEU A 66 -1.03 -9.76 -2.72
C LEU A 66 -1.29 -10.40 -1.36
N ASP A 67 -0.23 -10.61 -0.58
CA ASP A 67 -0.32 -11.23 0.75
C ASP A 67 -0.73 -10.20 1.81
N GLY A 68 -0.61 -8.90 1.52
CA GLY A 68 -1.23 -7.87 2.34
C GLY A 68 -1.06 -6.45 1.81
N ILE A 69 -2.06 -5.62 2.07
CA ILE A 69 -2.04 -4.19 1.77
C ILE A 69 -2.22 -3.42 3.08
N TYR A 70 -1.17 -2.69 3.46
CA TYR A 70 -1.14 -1.88 4.66
C TYR A 70 -1.02 -0.42 4.25
N TYR A 71 -1.88 0.43 4.80
CA TYR A 71 -1.86 1.85 4.50
C TYR A 71 -1.97 2.69 5.75
N CYS A 72 -1.49 3.93 5.65
CA CYS A 72 -1.59 4.90 6.72
C CYS A 72 -2.36 6.14 6.22
N PRO A 73 -3.59 6.39 6.71
CA PRO A 73 -4.41 7.53 6.28
C PRO A 73 -3.98 8.85 6.92
N HIS A 74 -3.13 8.78 7.95
CA HIS A 74 -2.83 9.87 8.86
C HIS A 74 -1.88 10.95 8.31
N HIS A 75 -2.07 12.18 8.79
CA HIS A 75 -1.12 13.28 8.62
C HIS A 75 -1.28 14.33 9.75
N PRO A 76 -0.19 14.78 10.41
CA PRO A 76 -0.30 15.69 11.57
C PRO A 76 -0.90 17.07 11.22
N GLN A 77 -0.74 17.47 9.96
CA GLN A 77 -1.34 18.70 9.38
C GLN A 77 -2.57 18.40 8.51
N GLY A 78 -3.27 17.28 8.73
CA GLY A 78 -4.53 16.98 8.06
C GLY A 78 -5.60 18.03 8.35
N SER A 79 -6.63 18.10 7.51
CA SER A 79 -7.84 18.90 7.73
C SER A 79 -8.98 18.07 8.33
N ILE A 80 -8.97 16.74 8.13
CA ILE A 80 -9.95 15.82 8.71
C ILE A 80 -9.48 15.41 10.10
N GLU A 81 -10.28 15.73 11.13
CA GLU A 81 -9.89 15.57 12.54
C GLU A 81 -9.53 14.13 12.90
N GLU A 82 -10.34 13.16 12.47
CA GLU A 82 -10.13 11.72 12.68
C GLU A 82 -8.73 11.23 12.28
N PHE A 83 -8.21 11.73 11.16
CA PHE A 83 -6.92 11.31 10.62
C PHE A 83 -5.77 12.29 10.92
N ARG A 84 -6.04 13.35 11.69
CA ARG A 84 -5.06 14.41 11.99
C ARG A 84 -4.26 14.08 13.23
N GLN A 85 -3.24 13.25 13.07
CA GLN A 85 -2.41 12.79 14.17
C GLN A 85 -0.97 12.47 13.74
N VAL A 86 -0.07 12.40 14.73
CA VAL A 86 1.23 11.72 14.62
C VAL A 86 0.98 10.26 14.99
N CYS A 87 1.46 9.34 14.16
CA CYS A 87 1.22 7.91 14.33
C CYS A 87 2.44 7.10 13.91
N ASP A 88 2.53 5.86 14.39
CA ASP A 88 3.65 4.97 14.09
C ASP A 88 3.51 4.26 12.73
N CYS A 89 2.33 4.29 12.10
CA CYS A 89 2.13 3.67 10.79
C CYS A 89 2.77 4.46 9.65
N ARG A 90 2.87 5.78 9.77
CA ARG A 90 3.24 6.64 8.63
C ARG A 90 4.72 6.50 8.34
N LYS A 91 5.07 6.04 7.14
CA LYS A 91 6.48 5.99 6.69
C LYS A 91 7.11 7.38 6.81
N PRO A 92 8.34 7.50 7.33
CA PRO A 92 9.33 6.43 7.51
C PRO A 92 9.23 5.61 8.81
N HIS A 93 8.20 5.79 9.64
CA HIS A 93 8.00 4.91 10.79
C HIS A 93 7.64 3.49 10.35
N PRO A 94 8.08 2.46 11.10
CA PRO A 94 8.01 1.07 10.66
C PRO A 94 6.66 0.40 10.96
N GLY A 95 5.66 1.11 11.51
CA GLY A 95 4.44 0.49 12.04
C GLY A 95 3.74 -0.44 11.05
N MET A 96 3.58 -0.02 9.79
CA MET A 96 2.98 -0.89 8.76
C MET A 96 3.81 -2.14 8.46
N LEU A 97 5.14 -2.03 8.46
CA LEU A 97 6.04 -3.17 8.23
C LEU A 97 6.01 -4.14 9.42
N ILE A 98 5.94 -3.63 10.64
CA ILE A 98 5.79 -4.44 11.86
C ILE A 98 4.45 -5.17 11.84
N SER A 99 3.35 -4.50 11.48
CA SER A 99 2.05 -5.15 11.32
C SER A 99 2.09 -6.26 10.27
N ALA A 100 2.71 -6.02 9.12
CA ALA A 100 2.88 -7.04 8.09
C ALA A 100 3.70 -8.23 8.58
N ARG A 101 4.83 -7.97 9.24
CA ARG A 101 5.68 -9.00 9.85
C ARG A 101 4.91 -9.87 10.82
N ASP A 102 4.16 -9.25 11.73
CA ASP A 102 3.50 -9.97 12.81
C ASP A 102 2.32 -10.81 12.29
N PHE A 103 1.61 -10.31 11.27
CA PHE A 103 0.47 -11.01 10.67
C PHE A 103 0.90 -12.13 9.72
N LEU A 104 1.90 -11.88 8.87
CA LEU A 104 2.37 -12.81 7.83
C LEU A 104 3.59 -13.66 8.25
N HIS A 105 4.13 -13.41 9.44
CA HIS A 105 5.35 -14.06 9.95
C HIS A 105 6.59 -13.88 9.05
N ILE A 106 6.74 -12.69 8.46
CA ILE A 106 7.81 -12.37 7.51
C ILE A 106 9.20 -12.33 8.17
N ASP A 107 10.20 -12.92 7.51
CA ASP A 107 11.60 -12.68 7.85
C ASP A 107 12.08 -11.35 7.26
N MET A 108 12.08 -10.31 8.10
CA MET A 108 12.50 -8.96 7.71
C MET A 108 13.96 -8.88 7.26
N ALA A 109 14.84 -9.78 7.70
CA ALA A 109 16.25 -9.78 7.30
C ALA A 109 16.44 -10.34 5.88
N ALA A 110 15.51 -11.18 5.42
CA ALA A 110 15.45 -11.73 4.06
C ALA A 110 14.49 -10.95 3.14
N SER A 111 14.02 -9.78 3.57
CA SER A 111 13.03 -8.98 2.86
C SER A 111 13.66 -7.80 2.12
N TYR A 112 12.98 -7.37 1.05
CA TYR A 112 13.37 -6.21 0.24
C TYR A 112 12.23 -5.19 0.20
N MET A 113 12.58 -3.91 0.32
CA MET A 113 11.62 -2.82 0.16
C MET A 113 11.93 -2.05 -1.13
N VAL A 114 10.95 -1.96 -2.01
CA VAL A 114 11.04 -1.21 -3.27
C VAL A 114 10.11 0.00 -3.19
N GLY A 115 10.63 1.20 -3.49
CA GLY A 115 9.84 2.42 -3.48
C GLY A 115 10.59 3.61 -4.08
N ALA A 116 9.84 4.56 -4.64
CA ALA A 116 10.42 5.76 -5.28
C ALA A 116 10.84 6.86 -4.28
N LYS A 117 10.47 6.74 -3.01
CA LYS A 117 10.77 7.70 -1.95
C LYS A 117 11.14 6.96 -0.68
N LEU A 118 12.23 7.41 -0.05
CA LEU A 118 12.63 7.06 1.32
C LEU A 118 11.93 7.98 2.31
#